data_AF-A0A7V9PI96-F1
#
_entry.id   AF-A0A7V9PI96-F1
#
_cell.length_a   1.000
_cell.length_b   1.000
_cell.length_c   1.000
_cell.angle_alpha   90.00
_cell.angle_beta   90.00
_cell.angle_gamma   90.00
#
_symmetry.space_group_name_H-M   'P 1'
#
loop_
_entity.id
_entity.type
_entity.pdbx_description
1 polymer ?
#
loop_
_entity_poly.entity_id
_entity_poly.type
_entity_poly.pdbx_seq_one_letter_code
_entity_poly.pdbx_strand_id
1 'polypeptide(L)' 'MSKNEQFRIKLTDEQKAQVAQATGKSAEAIELSVEELEQRIAPGTLVPGGSD' A
#
# COMPACT_ATOMS: atom_id res chain seq x y z
N MET A 1 -7.66 15.79 5.93
CA MET A 1 -7.92 14.42 5.47
C MET A 1 -7.93 13.52 6.69
N SER A 2 -8.92 12.64 6.82
CA SER A 2 -9.02 11.74 7.98
C SER A 2 -8.04 10.59 7.82
N LYS A 3 -7.19 10.36 8.81
CA LYS A 3 -6.15 9.29 8.91
C LYS A 3 -6.64 7.84 8.71
N ASN A 4 -7.93 7.66 8.46
CA ASN A 4 -8.62 6.38 8.41
C ASN A 4 -9.19 6.07 7.02
N GLU A 5 -8.90 6.90 6.01
CA GLU A 5 -9.35 6.63 4.65
C GLU A 5 -8.50 5.49 4.06
N GLN A 6 -9.15 4.33 3.88
CA GLN A 6 -8.55 3.11 3.37
C GLN A 6 -8.98 2.86 1.94
N PHE A 7 -8.00 2.54 1.09
CA PHE A 7 -8.19 2.14 -0.29
C PHE A 7 -8.05 0.63 -0.42
N ARG A 8 -9.10 -0.02 -0.93
CA ARG A 8 -9.10 -1.46 -1.21
C ARG A 8 -8.97 -1.70 -2.70
N ILE A 9 -7.88 -2.35 -3.09
CA ILE A 9 -7.58 -2.73 -4.47
C ILE A 9 -7.80 -4.23 -4.59
N LYS A 10 -8.86 -4.65 -5.30
CA LYS A 10 -9.09 -6.07 -5.60
C LYS A 10 -7.99 -6.58 -6.53
N LEU A 11 -7.45 -7.74 -6.20
CA LEU A 11 -6.44 -8.38 -7.03
C LEU A 11 -7.09 -9.09 -8.21
N THR A 12 -6.44 -9.03 -9.37
CA THR A 12 -6.74 -9.92 -10.50
C THR A 12 -6.27 -11.34 -10.20
N ASP A 13 -6.81 -12.33 -10.90
CA ASP A 13 -6.42 -13.74 -10.67
C ASP A 13 -4.92 -13.97 -10.86
N GLU A 14 -4.30 -13.28 -11.82
CA GLU A 14 -2.84 -13.31 -12.02
C GLU A 14 -2.10 -12.75 -10.79
N GLN A 15 -2.53 -11.60 -10.27
CA GLN A 15 -1.91 -10.99 -9.10
C GLN A 15 -2.08 -11.84 -7.84
N LYS A 16 -3.23 -12.50 -7.68
CA LYS A 16 -3.46 -13.46 -6.59
C LYS A 16 -2.47 -14.62 -6.65
N ALA A 17 -2.24 -15.17 -7.84
CA ALA A 17 -1.26 -16.24 -8.04
C ALA A 17 0.16 -15.79 -7.71
N GLN A 18 0.54 -14.57 -8.12
CA GLN A 18 1.84 -13.99 -7.79
C GLN A 18 2.03 -13.81 -6.27
N VAL A 19 1.01 -13.30 -5.56
CA VAL A 19 1.06 -13.15 -4.10
C VAL A 19 1.17 -14.51 -3.41
N ALA A 20 0.40 -15.50 -3.85
CA ALA A 20 0.48 -16.85 -3.31
C ALA A 20 1.87 -17.49 -3.54
N GLN A 21 2.44 -17.31 -4.73
CA GLN A 21 3.78 -17.81 -5.06
C GLN A 21 4.86 -17.14 -4.20
N ALA A 22 4.78 -15.83 -4.00
CA ALA A 22 5.79 -15.07 -3.29
C ALA A 22 5.70 -15.21 -1.76
N THR A 23 4.49 -15.38 -1.21
CA THR A 23 4.25 -15.31 0.24
C THR A 23 3.72 -16.60 0.85
N GLY A 24 3.31 -17.58 0.03
CA GLY A 24 2.63 -18.80 0.46
C GLY A 24 1.19 -18.57 0.96
N LYS A 25 0.64 -17.36 0.78
CA LYS A 25 -0.68 -16.97 1.29
C LYS A 25 -1.62 -16.56 0.17
N SER A 26 -2.87 -16.98 0.26
CA SER A 26 -3.94 -16.50 -0.62
C SER A 26 -4.42 -15.13 -0.15
N ALA A 27 -4.54 -14.17 -1.08
CA ALA A 27 -5.05 -12.84 -0.82
C ALA A 27 -6.07 -12.43 -1.89
N GLU A 28 -7.11 -11.69 -1.48
CA GLU A 28 -8.19 -11.23 -2.36
C GLU A 28 -8.04 -9.76 -2.78
N ALA A 29 -7.42 -8.97 -1.91
CA ALA A 29 -7.24 -7.55 -2.10
C ALA A 29 -6.02 -7.06 -1.33
N ILE A 30 -5.51 -5.91 -1.73
CA ILE A 30 -4.57 -5.11 -0.96
C ILE A 30 -5.34 -3.94 -0.36
N GLU A 31 -5.14 -3.68 0.93
CA GLU A 31 -5.71 -2.53 1.64
C GLU A 31 -4.57 -1.61 2.08
N LEU A 32 -4.66 -0.33 1.74
CA LEU A 32 -3.66 0.69 2.07
C LEU A 32 -4.35 1.94 2.58
N SER A 33 -3.77 2.56 3.59
CA SER A 33 -4.12 3.93 4.01
C SER A 33 -3.59 4.97 3.00
N VAL A 34 -4.16 6.18 3.04
CA VAL A 34 -3.63 7.33 2.28
C VAL A 34 -2.16 7.55 2.60
N GLU A 35 -1.77 7.50 3.88
CA GLU A 35 -0.39 7.72 4.30
C GLU A 35 0.58 6.70 3.68
N GLU A 36 0.18 5.42 3.61
CA GLU A 36 0.99 4.36 2.98
C GLU A 36 1.13 4.57 1.45
N LEU A 37 0.07 5.07 0.80
CA LEU A 37 0.12 5.42 -0.62
C LEU A 37 1.07 6.60 -0.88
N GLU A 38 1.00 7.64 -0.06
CA GLU A 38 1.87 8.82 -0.16
C GLU A 38 3.35 8.46 0.03
N GLN A 39 3.67 7.59 1.01
CA GLN A 39 5.04 7.11 1.23
C GLN A 39 5.64 6.38 0.03
N ARG A 40 4.82 5.67 -0.76
CA ARG A 40 5.29 4.95 -1.95
C ARG A 40 5.49 5.86 -3.16
N ILE A 41 4.71 6.93 -3.28
CA ILE A 41 4.79 7.90 -4.39
C ILE A 41 5.91 8.91 -4.15
N ALA A 42 6.07 9.38 -2.91
CA ALA A 42 7.05 10.37 -2.51
C ALA A 42 7.84 9.91 -1.28
N PRO A 43 8.82 9.01 -1.45
CA PRO A 43 9.59 8.42 -0.35
C PRO A 43 10.48 9.42 0.45
N GLY A 44 10.33 10.74 0.24
CA GLY A 44 11.11 11.78 0.92
C GLY A 44 10.32 12.94 1.53
N THR A 45 8.99 13.01 1.37
CA THR A 45 8.20 14.19 1.80
C THR A 45 7.68 14.14 3.24
N LEU A 46 7.74 12.99 3.92
CA LEU A 46 7.26 12.82 5.29
C LEU A 46 8.41 12.74 6.33
N VAL A 47 9.46 13.56 6.17
CA VAL A 47 10.42 13.78 7.26
C VAL A 47 9.88 14.97 8.10
N PRO A 48 9.32 14.76 9.30
CA PRO A 48 8.97 15.87 10.17
C PRO A 48 10.28 16.38 10.78
N GLY A 49 10.93 17.33 10.11
CA GLY A 49 12.14 17.99 10.63
C GLY A 49 13.39 17.95 9.75
N GLY A 50 13.28 17.69 8.45
CA GLY A 50 14.37 17.98 7.51
C GLY A 50 14.55 19.48 7.36
N SER A 51 15.48 20.05 8.12
CA SER A 51 15.89 21.45 8.05
C SER A 51 16.62 21.70 6.74
N ASP A 52 16.08 22.58 5.89
CA ASP A 52 16.88 23.42 5.00
C ASP A 52 17.14 24.75 5.70
#